data_AF-A0A9P6NEJ4-F1
#
_entry.id   AF-A0A9P6NEJ4-F1
#
_cell.length_a   1.000
_cell.length_b   1.000
_cell.length_c   1.000
_cell.angle_alpha   90.00
_cell.angle_beta   90.00
_cell.angle_gamma   90.00
#
_symmetry.space_group_name_H-M   'P 1'
#
loop_
_entity.id
_entity.type
_entity.pdbx_description
1 polymer ?
#
loop_
_entity_poly.entity_id
_entity_poly.type
_entity_poly.pdbx_seq_one_letter_code
_entity_poly.pdbx_strand_id
1 'polypeptide(L)'
;ALDLLEKGQASSIFQLWSGCCPLRKYLHRIKVEQDPRCEHCKLVETPIHFIAYCKKFEQQRIFFGMELKKANVKVNTNSATAVFDNTATYPHLVKYIEGTRRFKHLKSY
;
A
#
# COMPACT_ATOMS: atom_id res chain seq x y z
N ALA A 1 4.10 -2.03 17.89
CA ALA A 1 2.92 -1.60 17.08
C ALA A 1 2.76 -2.44 15.82
N LEU A 2 3.87 -2.76 15.11
CA LEU A 2 3.91 -3.88 14.16
C LEU A 2 3.68 -5.24 14.83
N ASP A 3 4.05 -5.37 16.11
CA ASP A 3 3.90 -6.58 16.92
C ASP A 3 2.44 -6.93 17.26
N LEU A 4 1.52 -5.99 17.03
CA LEU A 4 0.07 -6.18 17.20
C LEU A 4 -0.61 -6.65 15.91
N LEU A 5 0.11 -6.67 14.79
CA LEU A 5 -0.38 -7.14 13.50
C LEU A 5 0.00 -8.60 13.33
N GLU A 6 -0.86 -9.35 12.64
CA GLU A 6 -0.50 -10.71 12.25
C GLU A 6 0.78 -10.68 11.41
N LYS A 7 1.65 -11.68 11.57
CA LYS A 7 2.98 -11.72 10.93
C LYS A 7 2.91 -11.48 9.42
N GLY A 8 1.87 -11.97 8.75
CA GLY A 8 1.61 -11.73 7.33
C GLY A 8 1.30 -10.28 6.99
N GLN A 9 0.51 -9.59 7.81
CA GLN A 9 0.16 -8.18 7.64
C GLN A 9 1.37 -7.26 7.86
N ALA A 10 2.15 -7.51 8.90
CA ALA A 10 3.39 -6.78 9.17
C ALA A 10 4.40 -6.93 8.03
N SER A 11 4.59 -8.15 7.50
CA SER A 11 5.44 -8.40 6.34
C SER A 11 4.95 -7.64 5.10
N SER A 12 3.64 -7.54 4.91
CA SER A 12 3.03 -6.83 3.76
C SER A 12 3.35 -5.34 3.80
N ILE A 13 3.17 -4.70 4.96
CA ILE A 13 3.49 -3.29 5.17
C ILE A 13 4.99 -3.06 4.98
N PHE A 14 5.83 -3.95 5.52
CA PHE A 14 7.27 -3.84 5.39
C PHE A 14 7.75 -3.99 3.94
N GLN A 15 7.17 -4.92 3.18
CA GLN A 15 7.46 -5.09 1.75
C GLN A 15 7.02 -3.86 0.94
N LEU A 16 5.88 -3.25 1.28
CA LEU A 16 5.42 -2.00 0.66
C LEU A 16 6.35 -0.83 0.97
N TRP A 17 6.74 -0.67 2.24
CA TRP A 17 7.64 0.38 2.69
C TRP A 17 9.03 0.26 2.04
N SER A 18 9.61 -0.94 2.04
CA SER A 18 10.90 -1.22 1.42
C SER A 18 10.87 -1.23 -0.12
N GLY A 19 9.67 -1.26 -0.73
CA GLY A 19 9.51 -1.38 -2.18
C GLY A 19 9.80 -2.78 -2.73
N CYS A 20 9.95 -3.78 -1.87
CA CYS A 20 10.07 -5.22 -2.20
C CYS A 20 8.71 -5.91 -2.34
N CYS A 21 7.72 -5.17 -2.84
CA CYS A 21 6.35 -5.64 -3.00
C CYS A 21 6.10 -6.00 -4.47
N PRO A 22 5.17 -6.91 -4.83
CA PRO A 22 4.86 -7.24 -6.23
C PRO A 22 4.08 -6.11 -6.95
N LEU A 23 4.69 -4.93 -6.97
CA LEU A 23 4.38 -3.79 -7.82
C LEU A 23 5.24 -3.88 -9.08
N ARG A 24 4.74 -3.37 -10.20
CA ARG A 24 5.40 -3.50 -11.50
C ARG A 24 6.83 -2.95 -11.52
N LYS A 25 7.16 -1.90 -10.76
CA LYS A 25 8.56 -1.44 -10.64
C LYS A 25 9.47 -2.54 -10.08
N TYR A 26 9.02 -3.26 -9.05
CA TYR A 26 9.78 -4.36 -8.46
C TYR A 26 9.83 -5.57 -9.39
N LEU A 27 8.69 -5.94 -9.99
CA LEU A 27 8.60 -7.04 -10.95
C LEU A 27 9.48 -6.81 -12.18
N HIS A 28 9.56 -5.57 -12.67
CA HIS A 28 10.47 -5.18 -13.73
C HIS A 28 11.93 -5.27 -13.30
N ARG A 29 12.25 -4.86 -12.06
CA ARG A 29 13.62 -5.00 -11.50
C ARG A 29 14.07 -6.46 -11.48
N ILE A 30 13.17 -7.39 -11.18
CA ILE A 30 13.46 -8.85 -11.19
C ILE A 30 13.17 -9.51 -12.54
N LYS A 31 12.91 -8.72 -13.60
CA LYS A 31 12.65 -9.17 -14.98
C LYS A 31 11.43 -10.10 -15.16
N VAL A 32 10.47 -10.05 -14.23
CA VAL A 32 9.19 -10.78 -14.33
C VAL A 32 8.20 -10.02 -15.24
N GLU A 33 8.21 -8.69 -15.17
CA GLU A 33 7.34 -7.84 -15.98
C GLU A 33 8.19 -7.00 -16.95
N GLN A 34 7.73 -6.81 -18.19
CA GLN A 34 8.47 -6.02 -19.18
C GLN A 34 8.29 -4.52 -19.03
N ASP A 35 7.17 -4.07 -18.44
CA ASP A 35 6.86 -2.65 -18.27
C ASP A 35 6.69 -2.28 -16.77
N PRO A 36 7.51 -1.35 -16.23
CA PRO A 36 7.38 -0.91 -14.84
C PRO A 36 6.16 -0.01 -14.59
N ARG A 37 5.36 0.34 -15.61
CA ARG A 37 4.26 1.28 -15.53
C ARG A 37 2.94 0.62 -15.10
N CYS A 38 2.16 1.33 -14.30
CA CYS A 38 0.79 0.96 -13.95
C CYS A 38 -0.10 0.98 -15.21
N GLU A 39 -0.88 -0.07 -15.42
CA GLU A 39 -1.78 -0.21 -16.58
C GLU A 39 -2.77 0.95 -16.73
N HIS A 40 -3.29 1.46 -15.61
CA HIS A 40 -4.29 2.53 -15.63
C HIS A 40 -3.69 3.93 -15.66
N CYS A 41 -2.59 4.16 -14.94
CA CYS A 41 -2.02 5.49 -14.81
C CYS A 41 -0.90 5.76 -15.81
N LYS A 42 -0.34 4.72 -16.44
CA LYS A 42 0.85 4.75 -17.31
C LYS A 42 2.10 5.36 -16.65
N LEU A 43 2.08 5.52 -15.33
CA LEU A 43 3.19 5.99 -14.50
C LEU A 43 3.91 4.81 -13.86
N VAL A 44 5.19 4.96 -13.53
CA VAL A 44 5.97 3.93 -12.84
C VAL A 44 5.30 3.56 -11.53
N GLU A 45 5.01 2.27 -11.38
CA GLU A 45 4.27 1.76 -10.23
C GLU A 45 5.18 1.59 -9.02
N THR A 46 5.31 2.67 -8.26
CA THR A 46 6.01 2.72 -6.97
C THR A 46 5.04 2.51 -5.81
N PRO A 47 5.52 2.17 -4.60
CA PRO A 47 4.69 2.19 -3.40
C PRO A 47 4.01 3.54 -3.17
N ILE A 48 4.71 4.64 -3.48
CA ILE A 48 4.17 6.00 -3.42
C ILE A 48 3.02 6.16 -4.42
N HIS A 49 3.21 5.73 -5.67
CA HIS A 49 2.14 5.74 -6.66
C HIS A 49 0.94 4.91 -6.18
N PHE A 50 1.18 3.70 -5.67
CA PHE A 50 0.15 2.79 -5.20
C PHE A 50 -0.73 3.44 -4.12
N ILE A 51 -0.14 3.99 -3.07
CA ILE A 51 -0.87 4.55 -1.92
C ILE A 51 -1.42 5.95 -2.20
N ALA A 52 -0.63 6.82 -2.82
CA ALA A 52 -0.96 8.24 -2.90
C ALA A 52 -1.60 8.66 -4.23
N TYR A 53 -1.30 8.01 -5.36
CA TYR A 53 -1.63 8.55 -6.69
C TYR A 53 -2.39 7.62 -7.65
N CYS A 54 -2.51 6.32 -7.34
CA CYS A 54 -3.05 5.37 -8.29
C CYS A 54 -4.56 5.55 -8.50
N LYS A 55 -4.97 5.91 -9.72
CA LYS A 55 -6.38 6.06 -10.11
C LYS A 55 -7.17 4.76 -9.99
N LYS A 56 -6.52 3.60 -10.20
CA LYS A 56 -7.16 2.29 -10.04
C LYS A 56 -7.74 2.09 -8.63
N PHE A 57 -7.04 2.63 -7.63
CA PHE A 57 -7.38 2.44 -6.21
C PHE A 57 -7.95 3.70 -5.58
N GLU A 58 -8.57 4.58 -6.38
CA GLU A 58 -9.16 5.82 -5.88
C GLU A 58 -10.23 5.58 -4.82
N GLN A 59 -11.14 4.63 -5.05
CA GLN A 59 -12.19 4.28 -4.08
C GLN A 59 -11.60 3.80 -2.75
N GLN A 60 -10.59 2.93 -2.81
CA GLN A 60 -9.90 2.44 -1.62
C GLN A 60 -9.16 3.56 -0.89
N ARG A 61 -8.56 4.53 -1.61
CA ARG A 61 -7.90 5.70 -1.00
C ARG A 61 -8.90 6.62 -0.30
N ILE A 62 -10.07 6.84 -0.90
CA ILE A 62 -11.14 7.62 -0.28
C ILE A 62 -11.57 6.95 1.02
N PHE A 63 -11.81 5.63 0.98
CA PHE A 63 -12.17 4.86 2.18
C PHE A 63 -11.06 4.91 3.24
N PHE A 64 -9.81 4.73 2.84
CA PHE A 64 -8.65 4.85 3.73
C PHE A 64 -8.57 6.23 4.40
N GLY A 65 -8.73 7.31 3.64
CA GLY A 65 -8.76 8.67 4.18
C GLY A 65 -9.95 8.93 5.11
N MET A 66 -11.12 8.35 4.83
CA MET A 66 -12.29 8.43 5.70
C MET A 66 -12.05 7.69 7.03
N GLU A 67 -11.47 6.49 6.98
CA GLU A 67 -11.16 5.70 8.18
C GLU A 67 -10.12 6.40 9.07
N LEU A 68 -9.08 7.00 8.47
CA LEU A 68 -8.11 7.80 9.21
C LEU A 68 -8.73 9.02 9.90
N LYS A 69 -9.65 9.71 9.21
CA LYS A 69 -10.41 10.83 9.80
C LYS A 69 -11.27 10.37 10.97
N LYS A 70 -11.99 9.25 10.85
CA LYS A 70 -12.79 8.67 11.95
C LYS A 70 -11.91 8.29 13.14
N ALA A 71 -10.72 7.77 12.89
CA ALA A 71 -9.75 7.39 13.91
C ALA A 71 -8.98 8.59 14.51
N ASN A 72 -9.29 9.83 14.11
CA ASN A 72 -8.57 11.06 14.49
C ASN A 72 -7.05 11.01 14.19
N VAL A 73 -6.63 10.22 13.20
CA VAL A 73 -5.23 10.12 12.79
C VAL A 73 -4.92 11.23 11.78
N LYS A 74 -4.19 12.25 12.23
CA LYS A 74 -3.73 13.35 11.35
C LYS A 74 -2.47 12.92 10.60
N VAL A 75 -2.64 12.44 9.37
CA VAL A 75 -1.54 12.11 8.46
C VAL A 75 -1.82 12.63 7.05
N ASN A 76 -0.74 12.97 6.33
CA ASN A 76 -0.85 13.35 4.94
C ASN A 76 -0.98 12.08 4.07
N THR A 77 -2.20 11.78 3.63
CA THR A 77 -2.50 10.61 2.79
C THR A 77 -1.85 10.67 1.40
N ASN A 78 -1.41 11.85 0.96
CA ASN A 78 -0.73 12.03 -0.33
C ASN A 78 0.78 11.75 -0.22
N SER A 79 1.31 11.59 0.99
CA SER A 79 2.70 11.23 1.22
C SER A 79 2.79 9.83 1.79
N ALA A 80 3.27 8.88 0.99
CA ALA A 80 3.40 7.50 1.45
C ALA A 80 4.37 7.38 2.64
N THR A 81 5.43 8.20 2.69
CA THR A 81 6.34 8.22 3.85
C THR A 81 5.61 8.64 5.12
N ALA A 82 4.82 9.72 5.07
CA ALA A 82 4.04 10.17 6.23
C ALA A 82 3.00 9.13 6.69
N VAL A 83 2.47 8.34 5.76
CA VAL A 83 1.59 7.21 6.09
C VAL A 83 2.40 6.10 6.77
N PHE A 84 3.55 5.69 6.24
CA PHE A 84 4.34 4.61 6.83
C PHE A 84 5.04 4.98 8.15
N ASP A 85 5.39 6.24 8.36
CA ASP A 85 6.05 6.69 9.60
C ASP A 85 5.09 6.65 10.79
N ASN A 86 3.78 6.77 10.55
CA ASN A 86 2.79 6.75 11.62
C ASN A 86 2.21 5.35 11.81
N THR A 87 2.58 4.70 12.90
CA THR A 87 2.14 3.34 13.25
C THR A 87 0.62 3.22 13.46
N ALA A 88 -0.07 4.32 13.78
CA ALA A 88 -1.53 4.33 13.91
C ALA A 88 -2.25 4.10 12.58
N THR A 89 -1.57 4.29 11.45
CA THR A 89 -2.14 4.07 10.11
C THR A 89 -2.13 2.60 9.69
N TYR A 90 -1.30 1.77 10.32
CA TYR A 90 -1.07 0.39 9.90
C TYR A 90 -2.34 -0.48 9.85
N PRO A 91 -3.24 -0.49 10.85
CA PRO A 91 -4.48 -1.28 10.73
C PRO A 91 -5.37 -0.80 9.57
N HIS A 92 -5.34 0.50 9.25
CA HIS A 92 -6.07 1.06 8.11
C HIS A 92 -5.39 0.73 6.77
N LEU A 93 -4.06 0.68 6.75
CA LEU A 93 -3.27 0.25 5.60
C LEU A 93 -3.54 -1.21 5.26
N VAL A 94 -3.63 -2.10 6.26
CA VAL A 94 -4.00 -3.50 6.04
C VAL A 94 -5.35 -3.60 5.34
N LYS A 95 -6.38 -2.92 5.86
CA LYS A 95 -7.71 -2.86 5.22
C LYS A 95 -7.64 -2.34 3.79
N TYR A 96 -6.82 -1.31 3.53
CA TYR A 96 -6.60 -0.78 2.19
C TYR A 96 -5.99 -1.84 1.26
N ILE A 97 -4.92 -2.51 1.70
CA ILE A 97 -4.22 -3.57 0.96
C ILE A 97 -5.17 -4.73 0.64
N GLU A 98 -5.93 -5.19 1.62
CA GLU A 98 -6.95 -6.23 1.45
C GLU A 98 -8.03 -5.80 0.44
N GLY A 99 -8.51 -4.56 0.55
CA GLY A 99 -9.49 -3.98 -0.36
C GLY A 99 -9.01 -3.82 -1.81
N THR A 100 -7.70 -3.70 -2.03
CA THR A 100 -7.13 -3.68 -3.39
C THR A 100 -7.13 -5.06 -4.06
N ARG A 101 -7.27 -6.16 -3.28
CA ARG A 101 -7.14 -7.56 -3.70
C ARG A 101 -5.91 -7.88 -4.55
N ARG A 102 -4.91 -6.98 -4.53
CA ARG A 102 -3.73 -7.08 -5.37
C ARG A 102 -2.78 -8.15 -4.86
N PHE A 103 -2.74 -8.32 -3.55
CA PHE A 103 -1.86 -9.26 -2.89
C PHE A 103 -2.63 -10.48 -2.40
N LYS A 104 -3.06 -11.34 -3.35
CA LYS A 104 -3.87 -12.53 -3.07
C LYS A 104 -3.17 -13.57 -2.17
N HIS A 105 -1.83 -13.54 -2.11
CA HIS A 105 -1.01 -14.44 -1.30
C HIS A 105 -0.79 -13.97 0.13
N LEU A 106 -1.25 -12.75 0.49
CA LEU A 106 -1.06 -12.17 1.82
C LEU A 106 -2.26 -12.49 2.72
N LYS A 107 -2.70 -13.76 2.74
CA LYS A 107 -3.70 -14.21 3.72
C LYS A 107 -3.06 -14.23 5.11
N SER A 108 -3.83 -13.76 6.09
CA SER A 108 -3.58 -13.98 7.51
C SER A 108 -3.29 -15.46 7.76
N TYR A 109 -2.26 -15.71 8.58
CA TYR A 109 -1.87 -17.03 9.03
C TYR A 109 -2.31 -17.16 10.48
#